data_AF-A0A2D9B9H3-F1
#
_entry.id   AF-A0A2D9B9H3-F1
#
_cell.length_a   1.000
_cell.length_b   1.000
_cell.length_c   1.000
_cell.angle_alpha   90.00
_cell.angle_beta   90.00
_cell.angle_gamma   90.00
#
_symmetry.space_group_name_H-M   'P 1'
#
loop_
_entity.id
_entity.type
_entity.pdbx_description
1 polymer ?
#
loop_
_entity_poly.entity_id
_entity_poly.type
_entity_poly.pdbx_seq_one_letter_code
_entity_poly.pdbx_strand_id
1 'polypeptide(L)'
;MKKLLFIAVVLFAGTTIYAQYGPQYQGPTQTATLQPNLSSDPNANTGLSIQNGNDNKVRVRQAGTQQSVYTYQDNGSGIGANLARVRQTGAVSSASGVQNAADVIQSGSENQSTTRQEGDYNSAITKQGQNDDSSANNRGNIRQGTGNQAEGNSALLEQDGLANEATIRQTYDSNDAWTVQSGEGNTSFVRQNASPNNTAGHYAYTNQLGVDNESGIDQSGSDGQQNWAWSYQVGEENKSLQVQTNTDNPASGYVNYALADQGAFQDGILSASSLTGLVGIDGGVAGELATLNTSTNGSIAFQNQDGGDLDAETHQYGDENYSEQNQSGYGNDAFIVQNTYGDGNYGRQDQLGTQSNATLGQFGTGNKAWQRQGLGNNNQVTSTQVGDDNLLNTYQDGDNNFGTTMQNGTANAALLVQRGGHSYSIEQDGTGNQADILQLGPNGNFNTDGIECSFEDPIPWTPINGVNNFNLDDICDGC
;
A
#
# COMPACT_ATOMS: atom_id res chain seq x y z
N MET A 1 -12.36 54.40 31.78
CA MET A 1 -12.25 52.98 32.24
C MET A 1 -11.97 52.14 31.01
N LYS A 2 -10.78 51.52 31.00
CA LYS A 2 -10.17 50.81 29.86
C LYS A 2 -10.95 49.52 29.57
N LYS A 3 -11.30 49.27 28.31
CA LYS A 3 -11.67 47.93 27.83
C LYS A 3 -10.40 47.30 27.25
N LEU A 4 -9.87 46.30 27.96
CA LEU A 4 -8.86 45.38 27.44
C LEU A 4 -9.52 44.53 26.34
N LEU A 5 -8.97 44.55 25.13
CA LEU A 5 -9.21 43.51 24.12
C LEU A 5 -7.95 42.66 24.08
N PHE A 6 -8.07 41.40 24.51
CA PHE A 6 -7.07 40.36 24.34
C PHE A 6 -7.03 39.97 22.85
N ILE A 7 -5.88 40.11 22.21
CA ILE A 7 -5.54 39.37 20.99
C ILE A 7 -4.44 38.40 21.40
N ALA A 8 -4.84 37.16 21.70
CA ALA A 8 -3.91 36.04 21.73
C ALA A 8 -3.76 35.56 20.29
N VAL A 9 -2.62 35.87 19.69
CA VAL A 9 -2.14 35.19 18.49
C VAL A 9 -1.85 33.75 18.91
N VAL A 10 -2.75 32.84 18.53
CA VAL A 10 -2.52 31.41 18.67
C VAL A 10 -1.85 30.96 17.36
N LEU A 11 -0.53 30.87 17.42
CA LEU A 11 0.31 30.20 16.43
C LEU A 11 0.20 28.69 16.71
N PHE A 12 -0.83 28.02 16.19
CA PHE A 12 -0.86 26.55 16.15
C PHE A 12 -0.12 26.11 14.89
N ALA A 13 1.17 25.85 15.02
CA ALA A 13 1.83 24.85 14.20
C ALA A 13 1.24 23.50 14.64
N GLY A 14 0.22 23.03 13.93
CA GLY A 14 -0.38 21.72 14.15
C GLY A 14 0.55 20.67 13.58
N THR A 15 1.53 20.22 14.35
CA THR A 15 2.10 18.88 14.16
C THR A 15 1.01 17.90 14.60
N THR A 16 0.23 17.38 13.65
CA THR A 16 -0.66 16.26 13.89
C THR A 16 0.19 15.07 14.30
N ILE A 17 0.15 14.74 15.60
CA ILE A 17 0.64 13.47 16.08
C ILE A 17 -0.38 12.45 15.59
N TYR A 18 -0.06 11.76 14.50
CA TYR A 18 -0.81 10.61 14.03
C TYR A 18 -0.76 9.51 15.09
N ALA A 19 -1.86 9.37 15.81
CA ALA A 19 -2.16 8.18 16.57
C ALA A 19 -3.46 7.64 15.98
N GLN A 20 -3.40 6.49 15.29
CA GLN A 20 -4.16 5.28 15.63
C GLN A 20 -4.16 4.20 14.51
N TYR A 21 -3.78 2.99 14.93
CA TYR A 21 -4.35 1.67 14.65
C TYR A 21 -4.63 1.23 13.20
N GLY A 22 -3.58 0.91 12.44
CA GLY A 22 -3.63 -0.27 11.57
C GLY A 22 -3.39 -1.56 12.39
N PRO A 23 -3.91 -2.74 11.97
CA PRO A 23 -3.58 -4.00 12.63
C PRO A 23 -2.09 -4.31 12.44
N GLN A 24 -1.24 -3.95 13.41
CA GLN A 24 0.14 -4.39 13.41
C GLN A 24 0.17 -5.92 13.54
N TYR A 25 0.59 -6.60 12.48
CA TYR A 25 0.80 -8.04 12.51
C TYR A 25 1.96 -8.34 13.46
N GLN A 26 1.63 -8.81 14.66
CA GLN A 26 2.59 -9.52 15.48
C GLN A 26 2.69 -10.93 14.89
N GLY A 27 3.82 -11.22 14.24
CA GLY A 27 4.11 -12.55 13.72
C GLY A 27 3.92 -13.66 14.75
N PRO A 28 3.91 -14.94 14.34
CA PRO A 28 4.04 -16.01 15.31
C PRO A 28 5.30 -15.74 16.14
N THR A 29 5.24 -16.07 17.43
CA THR A 29 6.47 -16.24 18.23
C THR A 29 7.50 -17.02 17.42
N GLN A 30 8.78 -16.65 17.51
CA GLN A 30 9.94 -17.16 16.72
C GLN A 30 10.20 -18.69 16.81
N THR A 31 9.23 -19.47 17.27
CA THR A 31 9.20 -20.92 17.30
C THR A 31 7.93 -21.36 16.59
N ALA A 32 8.08 -22.07 15.46
CA ALA A 32 7.00 -22.83 14.84
C ALA A 32 6.24 -23.62 15.93
N THR A 33 4.95 -23.34 16.11
CA THR A 33 4.19 -23.69 17.33
C THR A 33 3.92 -25.19 17.50
N LEU A 34 4.24 -26.01 16.49
CA LEU A 34 3.98 -27.45 16.48
C LEU A 34 5.24 -28.22 16.04
N GLN A 35 6.10 -28.56 17.01
CA GLN A 35 7.29 -29.41 16.78
C GLN A 35 7.16 -30.75 17.54
N PRO A 36 7.56 -31.89 16.94
CA PRO A 36 7.69 -33.17 17.63
C PRO A 36 8.93 -33.15 18.54
N ASN A 37 9.07 -34.16 19.41
CA ASN A 37 10.13 -34.24 20.42
C ASN A 37 11.51 -33.85 19.85
N LEU A 38 12.07 -32.79 20.43
CA LEU A 38 13.35 -32.20 20.08
C LEU A 38 14.50 -33.18 20.38
N SER A 39 15.57 -33.10 19.57
CA SER A 39 16.87 -33.64 19.94
C SER A 39 17.29 -33.10 21.30
N SER A 40 18.03 -33.89 22.10
CA SER A 40 18.66 -33.39 23.33
C SER A 40 19.78 -32.38 23.07
N ASP A 41 20.20 -32.23 21.81
CA ASP A 41 21.16 -31.20 21.39
C ASP A 41 20.45 -29.86 21.19
N PRO A 42 20.75 -28.82 22.01
CA PRO A 42 20.11 -27.51 21.93
C PRO A 42 20.45 -26.73 20.65
N ASN A 43 21.37 -27.22 19.82
CA ASN A 43 21.76 -26.57 18.56
C ASN A 43 21.15 -27.22 17.31
N ALA A 44 20.43 -28.34 17.46
CA ALA A 44 19.90 -29.09 16.34
C ALA A 44 18.79 -28.34 15.59
N ASN A 45 18.75 -28.49 14.26
CA ASN A 45 17.59 -28.11 13.46
C ASN A 45 16.47 -29.14 13.64
N THR A 46 15.23 -28.69 13.62
CA THR A 46 14.05 -29.53 13.81
C THR A 46 13.05 -29.33 12.67
N GLY A 47 12.22 -30.34 12.46
CA GLY A 47 11.04 -30.15 11.64
C GLY A 47 10.07 -31.32 11.68
N LEU A 48 8.87 -31.05 11.19
CA LEU A 48 7.79 -32.02 11.04
C LEU A 48 7.10 -31.79 9.70
N SER A 49 6.83 -32.87 8.99
CA SER A 49 6.05 -32.85 7.76
C SER A 49 4.93 -33.88 7.90
N ILE A 50 3.70 -33.40 7.78
CA ILE A 50 2.48 -34.22 7.77
C ILE A 50 1.87 -34.09 6.39
N GLN A 51 1.69 -35.22 5.70
CA GLN A 51 1.11 -35.26 4.37
C GLN A 51 -0.03 -36.28 4.39
N ASN A 52 -1.26 -35.80 4.41
CA ASN A 52 -2.48 -36.60 4.38
C ASN A 52 -3.07 -36.56 2.97
N GLY A 53 -3.59 -37.67 2.46
CA GLY A 53 -4.17 -37.73 1.11
C GLY A 53 -3.16 -38.09 0.03
N ASN A 54 -3.34 -37.57 -1.19
CA ASN A 54 -2.69 -38.10 -2.40
C ASN A 54 -1.70 -37.11 -3.00
N ASP A 55 -0.57 -37.63 -3.51
CA ASP A 55 0.39 -36.93 -4.37
C ASP A 55 1.00 -35.62 -3.82
N ASN A 56 0.77 -35.33 -2.55
CA ASN A 56 1.38 -34.22 -1.84
C ASN A 56 2.91 -34.41 -1.78
N LYS A 57 3.70 -33.36 -2.00
CA LYS A 57 5.16 -33.41 -1.92
C LYS A 57 5.71 -32.26 -1.10
N VAL A 58 6.60 -32.60 -0.17
CA VAL A 58 7.35 -31.64 0.64
C VAL A 58 8.85 -31.82 0.42
N ARG A 59 9.58 -30.71 0.29
CA ARG A 59 11.05 -30.70 0.27
C ARG A 59 11.59 -29.65 1.24
N VAL A 60 12.15 -30.11 2.34
CA VAL A 60 12.81 -29.28 3.36
C VAL A 60 14.32 -29.42 3.29
N ARG A 61 15.06 -28.31 3.32
CA ARG A 61 16.53 -28.27 3.45
C ARG A 61 16.93 -27.21 4.48
N GLN A 62 17.52 -27.66 5.58
CA GLN A 62 17.97 -26.80 6.69
C GLN A 62 19.50 -26.90 6.84
N ALA A 63 20.15 -25.75 6.96
CA ALA A 63 21.58 -25.64 7.21
C ALA A 63 21.85 -24.43 8.11
N GLY A 64 22.19 -24.68 9.37
CA GLY A 64 22.38 -23.69 10.43
C GLY A 64 22.10 -24.29 11.80
N THR A 65 21.72 -23.45 12.76
CA THR A 65 21.54 -23.81 14.17
C THR A 65 20.11 -23.50 14.62
N GLN A 66 19.45 -24.43 15.31
CA GLN A 66 18.10 -24.22 15.88
C GLN A 66 17.04 -23.77 14.86
N GLN A 67 17.18 -24.14 13.60
CA GLN A 67 16.16 -23.85 12.58
C GLN A 67 14.95 -24.76 12.77
N SER A 68 13.74 -24.27 12.50
CA SER A 68 12.49 -25.02 12.63
C SER A 68 11.63 -24.95 11.37
N VAL A 69 11.05 -26.09 10.98
CA VAL A 69 10.07 -26.18 9.89
C VAL A 69 8.87 -27.02 10.31
N TYR A 70 7.67 -26.52 10.06
CA TYR A 70 6.44 -27.32 10.12
C TYR A 70 5.76 -27.30 8.75
N THR A 71 5.43 -28.47 8.22
CA THR A 71 4.59 -28.58 7.03
C THR A 71 3.40 -29.50 7.29
N TYR A 72 2.23 -29.07 6.85
CA TYR A 72 1.00 -29.84 6.88
C TYR A 72 0.30 -29.71 5.52
N GLN A 73 0.08 -30.82 4.86
CA GLN A 73 -0.61 -30.89 3.58
C GLN A 73 -1.76 -31.89 3.67
N ASP A 74 -2.96 -31.49 3.25
CA ASP A 74 -4.07 -32.42 3.03
C ASP A 74 -4.84 -32.11 1.75
N ASN A 75 -5.70 -33.04 1.37
CA ASN A 75 -6.51 -32.89 0.17
C ASN A 75 -7.65 -31.87 0.33
N GLY A 76 -7.99 -31.45 1.55
CA GLY A 76 -9.26 -30.77 1.82
C GLY A 76 -10.44 -31.52 1.18
N SER A 77 -11.26 -30.77 0.44
CA SER A 77 -12.32 -31.29 -0.43
C SER A 77 -11.84 -31.60 -1.87
N GLY A 78 -10.56 -31.33 -2.17
CA GLY A 78 -9.91 -31.54 -3.46
C GLY A 78 -9.19 -32.89 -3.63
N ILE A 79 -8.22 -32.93 -4.55
CA ILE A 79 -7.51 -34.16 -4.94
C ILE A 79 -6.13 -34.32 -4.29
N GLY A 80 -5.57 -33.26 -3.68
CA GLY A 80 -4.20 -33.25 -3.15
C GLY A 80 -3.19 -32.67 -4.14
N ALA A 81 -2.03 -33.31 -4.31
CA ALA A 81 -0.94 -32.81 -5.16
C ALA A 81 -0.35 -31.45 -4.74
N ASN A 82 -0.50 -31.08 -3.47
CA ASN A 82 0.07 -29.85 -2.92
C ASN A 82 1.61 -29.96 -2.84
N LEU A 83 2.31 -28.90 -3.22
CA LEU A 83 3.77 -28.82 -3.25
C LEU A 83 4.28 -27.76 -2.26
N ALA A 84 5.16 -28.17 -1.35
CA ALA A 84 5.83 -27.28 -0.42
C ALA A 84 7.36 -27.40 -0.54
N ARG A 85 8.05 -26.26 -0.69
CA ARG A 85 9.51 -26.20 -0.70
C ARG A 85 10.01 -25.20 0.32
N VAL A 86 10.75 -25.70 1.33
CA VAL A 86 11.33 -24.86 2.37
C VAL A 86 12.86 -24.99 2.35
N ARG A 87 13.56 -23.85 2.30
CA ARG A 87 15.02 -23.79 2.38
C ARG A 87 15.45 -22.73 3.39
N GLN A 88 16.04 -23.18 4.49
CA GLN A 88 16.63 -22.32 5.52
C GLN A 88 18.15 -22.47 5.46
N THR A 89 18.88 -21.38 5.28
CA THR A 89 20.35 -21.40 5.21
C THR A 89 20.95 -20.24 5.98
N GLY A 90 21.92 -20.51 6.84
CA GLY A 90 22.82 -19.48 7.37
C GLY A 90 24.18 -19.51 6.68
N ALA A 91 24.97 -18.45 6.86
CA ALA A 91 26.40 -18.56 6.63
C ALA A 91 27.00 -19.51 7.68
N VAL A 92 27.87 -20.43 7.24
CA VAL A 92 28.72 -21.24 8.12
C VAL A 92 29.84 -20.35 8.69
N SER A 93 29.45 -19.34 9.47
CA SER A 93 30.31 -18.65 10.43
C SER A 93 29.68 -18.85 11.81
N SER A 94 30.43 -18.64 12.90
CA SER A 94 29.97 -18.95 14.25
C SER A 94 28.76 -18.13 14.76
N ALA A 95 28.16 -17.26 13.92
CA ALA A 95 27.15 -16.29 14.31
C ALA A 95 26.05 -16.01 13.25
N SER A 96 25.76 -16.92 12.31
CA SER A 96 24.63 -16.74 11.38
C SER A 96 23.92 -18.06 11.04
N GLY A 97 22.61 -18.01 10.75
CA GLY A 97 21.74 -19.18 10.49
C GLY A 97 20.94 -19.68 11.68
N VAL A 98 20.75 -18.85 12.70
CA VAL A 98 20.15 -19.18 13.98
C VAL A 98 18.64 -18.93 13.97
N GLN A 99 17.86 -19.90 14.45
CA GLN A 99 16.43 -19.71 14.80
C GLN A 99 15.52 -19.17 13.69
N ASN A 100 15.77 -19.54 12.43
CA ASN A 100 14.78 -19.33 11.37
C ASN A 100 13.61 -20.31 11.56
N ALA A 101 12.37 -19.83 11.42
CA ALA A 101 11.14 -20.61 11.54
C ALA A 101 10.29 -20.49 10.27
N ALA A 102 9.79 -21.61 9.77
CA ALA A 102 8.90 -21.64 8.61
C ALA A 102 7.74 -22.63 8.80
N ASP A 103 6.50 -22.14 8.68
CA ASP A 103 5.28 -22.94 8.73
C ASP A 103 4.57 -22.91 7.38
N VAL A 104 4.24 -24.08 6.84
CA VAL A 104 3.51 -24.23 5.58
C VAL A 104 2.30 -25.13 5.81
N ILE A 105 1.11 -24.61 5.61
CA ILE A 105 -0.15 -25.33 5.77
C ILE A 105 -0.94 -25.20 4.47
N GLN A 106 -1.23 -26.32 3.82
CA GLN A 106 -1.91 -26.35 2.52
C GLN A 106 -3.04 -27.39 2.55
N SER A 107 -4.23 -26.97 2.16
CA SER A 107 -5.40 -27.83 1.98
C SER A 107 -6.01 -27.58 0.62
N GLY A 108 -6.49 -28.64 -0.04
CA GLY A 108 -7.09 -28.57 -1.37
C GLY A 108 -6.22 -29.21 -2.47
N SER A 109 -6.18 -28.61 -3.66
CA SER A 109 -5.56 -29.20 -4.85
C SER A 109 -4.42 -28.38 -5.45
N GLU A 110 -3.29 -29.01 -5.78
CA GLU A 110 -2.22 -28.41 -6.61
C GLU A 110 -1.64 -27.08 -6.08
N ASN A 111 -1.82 -26.77 -4.80
CA ASN A 111 -1.29 -25.53 -4.22
C ASN A 111 0.24 -25.60 -4.10
N GLN A 112 0.94 -24.53 -4.46
CA GLN A 112 2.39 -24.46 -4.47
C GLN A 112 2.90 -23.37 -3.52
N SER A 113 3.89 -23.70 -2.69
CA SER A 113 4.55 -22.74 -1.82
C SER A 113 6.06 -22.91 -1.84
N THR A 114 6.78 -21.78 -1.85
CA THR A 114 8.23 -21.75 -1.65
C THR A 114 8.59 -20.76 -0.54
N THR A 115 9.30 -21.24 0.46
CA THR A 115 9.87 -20.41 1.53
C THR A 115 11.40 -20.52 1.50
N ARG A 116 12.08 -19.39 1.35
CA ARG A 116 13.54 -19.28 1.44
C ARG A 116 13.92 -18.25 2.49
N GLN A 117 14.63 -18.69 3.52
CA GLN A 117 15.11 -17.81 4.59
C GLN A 117 16.63 -17.89 4.67
N GLU A 118 17.26 -16.71 4.75
CA GLU A 118 18.71 -16.53 4.93
C GLU A 118 18.98 -15.57 6.08
N GLY A 119 20.03 -15.81 6.86
CA GLY A 119 20.33 -15.01 8.05
C GLY A 119 19.72 -15.60 9.32
N ASP A 120 19.25 -14.76 10.23
CA ASP A 120 18.94 -15.11 11.62
C ASP A 120 17.52 -14.68 12.01
N TYR A 121 16.86 -15.42 12.89
CA TYR A 121 15.58 -15.04 13.51
C TYR A 121 14.41 -14.72 12.56
N ASN A 122 14.45 -15.20 11.31
CA ASN A 122 13.39 -14.94 10.35
C ASN A 122 12.21 -15.90 10.54
N SER A 123 10.99 -15.38 10.42
CA SER A 123 9.74 -16.12 10.55
C SER A 123 8.90 -16.01 9.28
N ALA A 124 8.41 -17.14 8.78
CA ALA A 124 7.57 -17.20 7.58
C ALA A 124 6.41 -18.18 7.77
N ILE A 125 5.20 -17.72 7.47
CA ILE A 125 4.01 -18.57 7.43
C ILE A 125 3.39 -18.51 6.04
N THR A 126 3.07 -19.67 5.48
CA THR A 126 2.21 -19.81 4.32
C THR A 126 1.00 -20.68 4.66
N LYS A 127 -0.20 -20.15 4.46
CA LYS A 127 -1.47 -20.86 4.58
C LYS A 127 -2.22 -20.80 3.26
N GLN A 128 -2.61 -21.96 2.75
CA GLN A 128 -3.42 -22.04 1.53
C GLN A 128 -4.61 -22.97 1.78
N GLY A 129 -5.83 -22.48 1.54
CA GLY A 129 -7.06 -23.25 1.71
C GLY A 129 -7.44 -23.57 3.15
N GLN A 130 -7.15 -22.67 4.09
CA GLN A 130 -7.51 -22.87 5.49
C GLN A 130 -8.95 -22.45 5.80
N ASN A 131 -9.49 -21.49 5.05
CA ASN A 131 -10.90 -21.09 5.15
C ASN A 131 -11.74 -21.63 3.99
N ASP A 132 -11.10 -22.07 2.91
CA ASP A 132 -11.72 -22.77 1.77
C ASP A 132 -10.93 -24.04 1.44
N ASP A 133 -11.42 -25.19 1.90
CA ASP A 133 -10.77 -26.49 1.70
C ASP A 133 -10.85 -27.01 0.25
N SER A 134 -11.55 -26.29 -0.64
CA SER A 134 -11.58 -26.52 -2.08
C SER A 134 -10.54 -25.70 -2.85
N SER A 135 -9.74 -24.89 -2.15
CA SER A 135 -8.70 -24.05 -2.72
C SER A 135 -7.76 -24.82 -3.64
N ALA A 136 -7.50 -24.26 -4.83
CA ALA A 136 -6.66 -24.92 -5.80
C ALA A 136 -5.74 -23.99 -6.58
N ASN A 137 -4.58 -24.51 -6.99
CA ASN A 137 -3.62 -23.80 -7.83
C ASN A 137 -3.08 -22.48 -7.25
N ASN A 138 -3.23 -22.25 -5.93
CA ASN A 138 -2.65 -21.05 -5.30
C ASN A 138 -1.13 -21.16 -5.24
N ARG A 139 -0.43 -20.04 -5.42
CA ARG A 139 1.03 -19.96 -5.50
C ARG A 139 1.57 -18.90 -4.56
N GLY A 140 2.34 -19.34 -3.57
CA GLY A 140 3.00 -18.47 -2.59
C GLY A 140 4.53 -18.53 -2.69
N ASN A 141 5.19 -17.37 -2.59
CA ASN A 141 6.65 -17.28 -2.50
C ASN A 141 7.07 -16.31 -1.40
N ILE A 142 7.71 -16.82 -0.34
CA ILE A 142 8.33 -16.00 0.69
C ILE A 142 9.84 -16.11 0.56
N ARG A 143 10.51 -14.97 0.42
CA ARG A 143 11.97 -14.86 0.44
C ARG A 143 12.42 -13.81 1.46
N GLN A 144 13.10 -14.27 2.50
CA GLN A 144 13.77 -13.42 3.48
C GLN A 144 15.28 -13.54 3.27
N GLY A 145 15.92 -12.42 2.95
CA GLY A 145 17.37 -12.29 2.80
C GLY A 145 17.97 -12.49 1.41
N THR A 146 19.14 -11.88 1.24
CA THR A 146 20.06 -12.01 0.10
C THR A 146 21.50 -12.03 0.62
N GLY A 147 22.12 -13.19 0.71
CA GLY A 147 23.50 -13.31 1.20
C GLY A 147 23.61 -13.27 2.73
N ASN A 148 22.61 -13.80 3.45
CA ASN A 148 22.56 -13.91 4.91
C ASN A 148 22.48 -12.57 5.67
N GLN A 149 21.88 -11.55 5.05
CA GLN A 149 21.78 -10.22 5.64
C GLN A 149 20.43 -9.95 6.32
N ALA A 150 19.54 -10.95 6.43
CA ALA A 150 18.20 -10.76 6.98
C ALA A 150 18.12 -11.22 8.43
N GLU A 151 17.83 -10.29 9.34
CA GLU A 151 17.61 -10.57 10.76
C GLU A 151 16.19 -10.17 11.21
N GLY A 152 15.45 -11.11 11.81
CA GLY A 152 14.20 -10.78 12.51
C GLY A 152 13.01 -10.39 11.61
N ASN A 153 12.99 -10.78 10.34
CA ASN A 153 11.84 -10.49 9.46
C ASN A 153 10.66 -11.44 9.72
N SER A 154 9.44 -10.93 9.57
CA SER A 154 8.20 -11.69 9.66
C SER A 154 7.41 -11.59 8.35
N ALA A 155 6.98 -12.73 7.82
CA ALA A 155 6.15 -12.80 6.62
C ALA A 155 4.97 -13.75 6.80
N LEU A 156 3.77 -13.30 6.47
CA LEU A 156 2.56 -14.12 6.42
C LEU A 156 1.91 -14.03 5.05
N LEU A 157 1.62 -15.18 4.46
CA LEU A 157 0.90 -15.31 3.19
C LEU A 157 -0.29 -16.24 3.40
N GLU A 158 -1.50 -15.71 3.27
CA GLU A 158 -2.76 -16.47 3.35
C GLU A 158 -3.51 -16.36 2.01
N GLN A 159 -3.82 -17.50 1.39
CA GLN A 159 -4.54 -17.56 0.12
C GLN A 159 -5.67 -18.57 0.19
N ASP A 160 -6.90 -18.14 -0.06
CA ASP A 160 -8.07 -19.00 -0.16
C ASP A 160 -8.74 -18.81 -1.54
N GLY A 161 -9.15 -19.90 -2.18
CA GLY A 161 -9.77 -19.89 -3.51
C GLY A 161 -8.88 -20.45 -4.62
N LEU A 162 -8.97 -19.88 -5.82
CA LEU A 162 -8.39 -20.45 -7.05
C LEU A 162 -7.27 -19.57 -7.62
N ALA A 163 -6.14 -20.18 -7.96
CA ALA A 163 -5.08 -19.56 -8.77
C ALA A 163 -4.53 -18.21 -8.25
N ASN A 164 -4.64 -17.91 -6.96
CA ASN A 164 -4.07 -16.69 -6.40
C ASN A 164 -2.54 -16.77 -6.34
N GLU A 165 -1.84 -15.67 -6.60
CA GLU A 165 -0.39 -15.57 -6.62
C GLU A 165 0.10 -14.48 -5.67
N ALA A 166 1.03 -14.81 -4.78
CA ALA A 166 1.62 -13.84 -3.88
C ALA A 166 3.12 -14.06 -3.70
N THR A 167 3.88 -12.96 -3.73
CA THR A 167 5.31 -12.94 -3.43
C THR A 167 5.62 -11.91 -2.35
N ILE A 168 6.28 -12.35 -1.28
CA ILE A 168 6.85 -11.48 -0.25
C ILE A 168 8.37 -11.60 -0.30
N ARG A 169 9.06 -10.48 -0.50
CA ARG A 169 10.52 -10.39 -0.49
C ARG A 169 11.00 -9.35 0.51
N GLN A 170 11.59 -9.80 1.60
CA GLN A 170 12.16 -8.95 2.64
C GLN A 170 13.68 -9.08 2.65
N THR A 171 14.39 -7.96 2.62
CA THR A 171 15.84 -7.90 2.75
C THR A 171 16.23 -7.01 3.91
N TYR A 172 17.32 -7.38 4.60
CA TYR A 172 17.78 -6.75 5.83
C TYR A 172 16.85 -6.99 7.02
N ASP A 173 16.72 -6.04 7.95
CA ASP A 173 16.30 -6.37 9.31
C ASP A 173 14.87 -5.91 9.64
N SER A 174 14.20 -6.66 10.51
CA SER A 174 12.93 -6.30 11.18
C SER A 174 11.74 -5.93 10.27
N ASN A 175 11.69 -6.41 9.03
CA ASN A 175 10.54 -6.16 8.15
C ASN A 175 9.36 -7.06 8.50
N ASP A 176 8.15 -6.49 8.42
CA ASP A 176 6.88 -7.20 8.59
C ASP A 176 6.04 -7.06 7.30
N ALA A 177 5.61 -8.20 6.75
CA ALA A 177 4.76 -8.24 5.57
C ALA A 177 3.63 -9.25 5.74
N TRP A 178 2.42 -8.85 5.38
CA TRP A 178 1.26 -9.72 5.40
C TRP A 178 0.43 -9.56 4.13
N THR A 179 0.25 -10.66 3.41
CA THR A 179 -0.63 -10.73 2.23
C THR A 179 -1.77 -11.71 2.49
N VAL A 180 -3.01 -11.25 2.31
CA VAL A 180 -4.25 -12.04 2.33
C VAL A 180 -4.91 -11.94 0.97
N GLN A 181 -5.26 -13.07 0.37
CA GLN A 181 -6.00 -13.12 -0.89
C GLN A 181 -7.16 -14.11 -0.76
N SER A 182 -8.37 -13.69 -1.12
CA SER A 182 -9.53 -14.56 -1.18
C SER A 182 -10.25 -14.38 -2.51
N GLY A 183 -10.41 -15.46 -3.28
CA GLY A 183 -11.10 -15.45 -4.57
C GLY A 183 -10.28 -16.09 -5.67
N GLU A 184 -10.35 -15.54 -6.89
CA GLU A 184 -9.77 -16.13 -8.10
C GLU A 184 -8.71 -15.22 -8.73
N GLY A 185 -7.54 -15.75 -9.08
CA GLY A 185 -6.57 -15.05 -9.95
C GLY A 185 -5.89 -13.80 -9.37
N ASN A 186 -6.10 -13.47 -8.09
CA ASN A 186 -5.50 -12.27 -7.49
C ASN A 186 -3.98 -12.39 -7.45
N THR A 187 -3.27 -11.30 -7.76
CA THR A 187 -1.81 -11.23 -7.78
C THR A 187 -1.30 -10.16 -6.81
N SER A 188 -0.37 -10.52 -5.92
CA SER A 188 0.25 -9.60 -4.97
C SER A 188 1.77 -9.70 -4.94
N PHE A 189 2.43 -8.55 -4.84
CA PHE A 189 3.88 -8.45 -4.66
C PHE A 189 4.23 -7.46 -3.55
N VAL A 190 4.94 -7.93 -2.55
CA VAL A 190 5.51 -7.10 -1.49
C VAL A 190 7.03 -7.21 -1.53
N ARG A 191 7.73 -6.08 -1.69
CA ARG A 191 9.17 -5.96 -1.57
C ARG A 191 9.51 -4.93 -0.51
N GLN A 192 10.27 -5.35 0.48
CA GLN A 192 10.76 -4.49 1.55
C GLN A 192 12.27 -4.61 1.62
N ASN A 193 12.95 -3.50 1.37
CA ASN A 193 14.40 -3.40 1.44
C ASN A 193 14.80 -2.42 2.54
N ALA A 194 14.82 -2.92 3.77
CA ALA A 194 15.26 -2.16 4.93
C ALA A 194 16.78 -1.90 4.91
N SER A 195 17.27 -1.15 5.89
CA SER A 195 18.71 -1.01 6.12
C SER A 195 19.27 -2.17 6.99
N PRO A 196 20.57 -2.49 6.90
CA PRO A 196 21.21 -3.46 7.79
C PRO A 196 21.50 -2.88 9.19
N ASN A 197 21.81 -3.77 10.14
CA ASN A 197 22.29 -3.51 11.51
C ASN A 197 21.20 -3.17 12.53
N ASN A 198 20.16 -3.99 12.59
CA ASN A 198 19.09 -3.91 13.59
C ASN A 198 18.35 -2.55 13.54
N THR A 199 18.17 -2.04 12.32
CA THR A 199 17.39 -0.84 12.06
C THR A 199 15.89 -1.14 12.08
N ALA A 200 15.06 -0.10 12.16
CA ALA A 200 13.62 -0.27 12.06
C ALA A 200 13.26 -0.80 10.65
N GLY A 201 12.46 -1.86 10.58
CA GLY A 201 12.03 -2.42 9.29
C GLY A 201 10.75 -1.79 8.77
N HIS A 202 10.40 -2.14 7.54
CA HIS A 202 9.17 -1.68 6.89
C HIS A 202 7.97 -2.54 7.27
N TYR A 203 6.77 -1.97 7.13
CA TYR A 203 5.51 -2.67 7.31
C TYR A 203 4.69 -2.60 6.02
N ALA A 204 4.19 -3.75 5.57
CA ALA A 204 3.35 -3.85 4.38
C ALA A 204 2.18 -4.80 4.64
N TYR A 205 0.99 -4.39 4.26
CA TYR A 205 -0.21 -5.20 4.32
C TYR A 205 -0.97 -5.13 2.99
N THR A 206 -1.30 -6.29 2.44
CA THR A 206 -2.13 -6.41 1.24
C THR A 206 -3.31 -7.32 1.52
N ASN A 207 -4.52 -6.86 1.22
CA ASN A 207 -5.73 -7.66 1.28
C ASN A 207 -6.51 -7.53 -0.03
N GLN A 208 -6.68 -8.64 -0.75
CA GLN A 208 -7.39 -8.69 -2.02
C GLN A 208 -8.55 -9.69 -1.92
N LEU A 209 -9.77 -9.21 -2.12
CA LEU A 209 -10.99 -10.00 -2.10
C LEU A 209 -11.67 -9.89 -3.46
N GLY A 210 -11.83 -11.00 -4.17
CA GLY A 210 -12.52 -11.05 -5.47
C GLY A 210 -11.67 -11.65 -6.59
N VAL A 211 -11.76 -11.09 -7.79
CA VAL A 211 -11.21 -11.71 -9.00
C VAL A 211 -10.16 -10.81 -9.66
N ASP A 212 -9.01 -11.38 -10.03
CA ASP A 212 -7.98 -10.72 -10.86
C ASP A 212 -7.48 -9.35 -10.34
N ASN A 213 -7.54 -9.12 -9.01
CA ASN A 213 -6.98 -7.91 -8.43
C ASN A 213 -5.45 -8.01 -8.37
N GLU A 214 -4.76 -6.88 -8.57
CA GLU A 214 -3.32 -6.77 -8.64
C GLU A 214 -2.79 -5.70 -7.69
N SER A 215 -1.88 -6.08 -6.78
CA SER A 215 -1.34 -5.16 -5.77
C SER A 215 0.18 -5.30 -5.63
N GLY A 216 0.89 -4.18 -5.72
CA GLY A 216 2.32 -4.07 -5.58
C GLY A 216 2.70 -3.08 -4.48
N ILE A 217 3.55 -3.50 -3.55
CA ILE A 217 4.17 -2.65 -2.53
C ILE A 217 5.69 -2.78 -2.66
N ASP A 218 6.39 -1.69 -2.95
CA ASP A 218 7.85 -1.60 -2.99
C ASP A 218 8.34 -0.52 -2.02
N GLN A 219 8.94 -0.95 -0.92
CA GLN A 219 9.41 -0.08 0.16
C GLN A 219 10.93 -0.17 0.27
N SER A 220 11.57 0.98 0.35
CA SER A 220 13.00 1.11 0.62
C SER A 220 13.30 2.26 1.58
N GLY A 221 14.35 2.14 2.38
CA GLY A 221 14.76 3.19 3.30
C GLY A 221 16.28 3.28 3.46
N SER A 222 16.81 4.49 3.62
CA SER A 222 18.24 4.75 3.81
C SER A 222 18.56 5.13 5.26
N ASP A 223 19.29 4.27 5.98
CA ASP A 223 19.76 4.48 7.36
C ASP A 223 18.77 4.11 8.48
N GLY A 224 17.73 3.33 8.18
CA GLY A 224 16.96 2.60 9.20
C GLY A 224 15.58 3.14 9.58
N GLN A 225 14.93 3.82 8.65
CA GLN A 225 13.60 4.41 8.78
C GLN A 225 12.54 3.43 8.27
N GLN A 226 11.32 3.60 8.79
CA GLN A 226 10.19 2.75 8.44
C GLN A 226 9.39 3.35 7.28
N ASN A 227 8.75 2.46 6.52
CA ASN A 227 7.70 2.79 5.56
C ASN A 227 6.53 1.89 5.93
N TRP A 228 5.32 2.45 5.93
CA TRP A 228 4.09 1.70 6.14
C TRP A 228 3.23 1.82 4.89
N ALA A 229 2.81 0.66 4.37
CA ALA A 229 1.97 0.57 3.19
C ALA A 229 0.80 -0.38 3.45
N TRP A 230 -0.39 0.05 3.06
CA TRP A 230 -1.61 -0.74 3.06
C TRP A 230 -2.26 -0.70 1.68
N SER A 231 -2.59 -1.87 1.15
CA SER A 231 -3.39 -2.01 -0.06
C SER A 231 -4.59 -2.90 0.23
N TYR A 232 -5.79 -2.33 0.11
CA TYR A 232 -7.07 -3.02 0.25
C TYR A 232 -7.79 -2.99 -1.09
N GLN A 233 -8.15 -4.15 -1.62
CA GLN A 233 -8.86 -4.26 -2.90
C GLN A 233 -10.01 -5.24 -2.77
N VAL A 234 -11.23 -4.80 -3.10
CA VAL A 234 -12.46 -5.59 -3.07
C VAL A 234 -13.17 -5.44 -4.41
N GLY A 235 -13.36 -6.55 -5.11
CA GLY A 235 -14.05 -6.58 -6.40
C GLY A 235 -13.19 -7.22 -7.49
N GLU A 236 -13.24 -6.67 -8.70
CA GLU A 236 -12.63 -7.28 -9.88
C GLU A 236 -11.59 -6.36 -10.54
N GLU A 237 -10.51 -6.92 -11.05
CA GLU A 237 -9.51 -6.24 -11.90
C GLU A 237 -8.86 -4.97 -11.32
N ASN A 238 -8.94 -4.74 -10.00
CA ASN A 238 -8.39 -3.53 -9.39
C ASN A 238 -6.87 -3.59 -9.28
N LYS A 239 -6.20 -2.47 -9.50
CA LYS A 239 -4.74 -2.38 -9.58
C LYS A 239 -4.21 -1.30 -8.65
N SER A 240 -3.24 -1.65 -7.83
CA SER A 240 -2.61 -0.72 -6.88
C SER A 240 -1.11 -0.91 -6.85
N LEU A 241 -0.33 0.16 -7.03
CA LEU A 241 1.12 0.15 -6.86
C LEU A 241 1.55 1.27 -5.92
N GLN A 242 2.19 0.88 -4.82
CA GLN A 242 2.74 1.78 -3.80
C GLN A 242 4.26 1.66 -3.81
N VAL A 243 4.95 2.77 -4.07
CA VAL A 243 6.41 2.86 -4.05
C VAL A 243 6.81 3.90 -3.02
N GLN A 244 7.57 3.49 -2.00
CA GLN A 244 8.00 4.39 -0.93
C GLN A 244 9.52 4.31 -0.74
N THR A 245 10.17 5.48 -0.74
CA THR A 245 11.58 5.66 -0.42
C THR A 245 11.69 6.62 0.76
N ASN A 246 12.08 6.12 1.93
CA ASN A 246 12.30 6.96 3.11
C ASN A 246 13.77 7.41 3.17
N THR A 247 13.98 8.73 3.11
CA THR A 247 15.31 9.36 3.16
C THR A 247 15.52 10.24 4.39
N ASP A 248 14.70 10.11 5.43
CA ASP A 248 14.79 10.95 6.61
C ASP A 248 15.94 10.56 7.56
N ASN A 249 16.27 11.40 8.53
CA ASN A 249 17.26 11.10 9.55
C ASN A 249 16.77 9.96 10.47
N PRO A 250 17.56 8.90 10.73
CA PRO A 250 17.17 7.78 11.60
C PRO A 250 16.71 8.19 13.02
N ALA A 251 17.11 9.38 13.49
CA ALA A 251 16.72 9.90 14.81
C ALA A 251 15.34 10.58 14.85
N SER A 252 14.67 10.78 13.71
CA SER A 252 13.43 11.56 13.64
C SER A 252 12.19 10.77 14.06
N GLY A 253 12.18 9.45 13.84
CA GLY A 253 11.04 8.58 14.09
C GLY A 253 9.89 8.74 13.08
N TYR A 254 10.07 9.53 12.02
CA TYR A 254 9.06 9.75 10.99
C TYR A 254 8.99 8.56 10.01
N VAL A 255 7.78 8.33 9.49
CA VAL A 255 7.43 7.18 8.66
C VAL A 255 6.71 7.70 7.43
N ASN A 256 7.00 7.16 6.25
CA ASN A 256 6.13 7.39 5.09
C ASN A 256 4.96 6.43 5.15
N TYR A 257 3.74 6.97 5.04
CA TYR A 257 2.48 6.25 5.07
C TYR A 257 1.84 6.26 3.67
N ALA A 258 1.52 5.08 3.14
CA ALA A 258 0.77 4.92 1.90
C ALA A 258 -0.43 4.00 2.13
N LEU A 259 -1.61 4.46 1.73
CA LEU A 259 -2.85 3.70 1.77
C LEU A 259 -3.57 3.79 0.43
N ALA A 260 -3.77 2.64 -0.19
CA ALA A 260 -4.59 2.49 -1.37
C ALA A 260 -5.77 1.57 -1.03
N ASP A 261 -6.97 2.15 -1.02
CA ASP A 261 -8.22 1.46 -0.75
C ASP A 261 -9.13 1.53 -1.98
N GLN A 262 -9.46 0.34 -2.49
CA GLN A 262 -10.33 0.13 -3.64
C GLN A 262 -11.45 -0.80 -3.18
N GLY A 263 -12.59 -0.22 -2.76
CA GLY A 263 -13.80 -0.96 -2.40
C GLY A 263 -13.90 -1.49 -0.97
N ALA A 264 -12.92 -1.28 -0.07
CA ALA A 264 -12.99 -1.75 1.31
C ALA A 264 -13.38 -0.62 2.28
N PHE A 265 -14.67 -0.33 2.42
CA PHE A 265 -15.13 0.60 3.47
C PHE A 265 -14.92 -0.02 4.87
N GLN A 266 -13.72 0.08 5.45
CA GLN A 266 -13.50 -0.23 6.86
C GLN A 266 -13.57 1.03 7.71
N ASP A 267 -14.35 0.95 8.79
CA ASP A 267 -14.49 2.03 9.77
C ASP A 267 -13.12 2.41 10.34
N GLY A 268 -12.77 3.71 10.26
CA GLY A 268 -11.49 4.25 10.73
C GLY A 268 -10.33 4.29 9.72
N ILE A 269 -10.52 3.79 8.50
CA ILE A 269 -9.50 3.89 7.44
C ILE A 269 -9.45 5.30 6.83
N LEU A 270 -10.60 5.96 6.66
CA LEU A 270 -10.67 7.31 6.11
C LEU A 270 -10.12 8.34 7.11
N SER A 271 -9.13 9.12 6.69
CA SER A 271 -8.65 10.30 7.42
C SER A 271 -9.81 11.24 7.80
N ALA A 272 -10.18 11.23 9.08
CA ALA A 272 -11.30 12.03 9.59
C ALA A 272 -11.11 13.54 9.39
N SER A 273 -9.87 14.03 9.37
CA SER A 273 -9.55 15.44 9.14
C SER A 273 -9.72 15.87 7.69
N SER A 274 -9.22 15.08 6.72
CA SER A 274 -9.32 15.39 5.28
C SER A 274 -10.76 15.29 4.80
N LEU A 275 -11.50 14.31 5.31
CA LEU A 275 -12.94 14.15 5.04
C LEU A 275 -13.78 15.30 5.60
N THR A 276 -13.47 15.76 6.84
CA THR A 276 -14.14 16.93 7.43
C THR A 276 -13.87 18.19 6.63
N GLY A 277 -12.66 18.33 6.07
CA GLY A 277 -12.30 19.42 5.16
C GLY A 277 -13.16 19.43 3.89
N LEU A 278 -13.32 18.26 3.23
CA LEU A 278 -14.15 18.13 2.03
C LEU A 278 -15.63 18.42 2.30
N VAL A 279 -16.19 17.83 3.35
CA VAL A 279 -17.61 18.05 3.74
C VAL A 279 -17.85 19.50 4.18
N GLY A 280 -16.85 20.15 4.78
CA GLY A 280 -16.92 21.55 5.18
C GLY A 280 -16.94 22.52 4.00
N ILE A 281 -16.40 22.11 2.85
CA ILE A 281 -16.41 22.88 1.60
C ILE A 281 -17.70 22.61 0.84
N ASP A 282 -18.04 21.35 0.60
CA ASP A 282 -19.24 20.94 -0.14
C ASP A 282 -20.09 19.97 0.68
N GLY A 283 -21.25 20.46 1.16
CA GLY A 283 -22.19 19.65 1.92
C GLY A 283 -22.82 18.50 1.12
N GLY A 284 -22.75 18.52 -0.21
CA GLY A 284 -23.18 17.43 -1.09
C GLY A 284 -22.32 16.18 -0.95
N VAL A 285 -21.03 16.36 -0.62
CA VAL A 285 -20.06 15.27 -0.40
C VAL A 285 -20.51 14.32 0.71
N ALA A 286 -21.12 14.85 1.78
CA ALA A 286 -21.62 14.02 2.87
C ALA A 286 -22.75 13.06 2.44
N GLY A 287 -23.53 13.45 1.43
CA GLY A 287 -24.57 12.60 0.85
C GLY A 287 -23.98 11.47 0.01
N GLU A 288 -22.97 11.78 -0.80
CA GLU A 288 -22.27 10.82 -1.67
C GLU A 288 -21.45 9.79 -0.86
N LEU A 289 -20.81 10.23 0.23
CA LEU A 289 -20.09 9.35 1.17
C LEU A 289 -21.00 8.38 1.94
N ALA A 290 -22.27 8.71 2.12
CA ALA A 290 -23.21 7.85 2.83
C ALA A 290 -23.66 6.63 2.01
N THR A 291 -23.27 6.56 0.74
CA THR A 291 -23.75 5.57 -0.21
C THR A 291 -22.66 4.75 -0.90
N LEU A 292 -21.42 4.81 -0.38
CA LEU A 292 -20.21 4.21 -0.96
C LEU A 292 -20.44 2.77 -1.45
N ASN A 293 -20.08 2.50 -2.71
CA ASN A 293 -20.11 1.15 -3.25
C ASN A 293 -19.00 0.32 -2.56
N THR A 294 -19.34 -0.88 -2.10
CA THR A 294 -18.42 -1.76 -1.36
C THR A 294 -17.63 -2.69 -2.27
N SER A 295 -17.63 -2.45 -3.58
CA SER A 295 -16.81 -3.16 -4.56
C SER A 295 -16.38 -2.22 -5.67
N THR A 296 -15.18 -2.40 -6.17
CA THR A 296 -14.60 -1.67 -7.30
C THR A 296 -14.33 -2.59 -8.48
N ASN A 297 -14.42 -2.07 -9.69
CA ASN A 297 -14.00 -2.78 -10.90
C ASN A 297 -12.95 -1.97 -11.68
N GLY A 298 -11.82 -2.58 -12.02
CA GLY A 298 -10.86 -2.01 -12.96
C GLY A 298 -10.24 -0.68 -12.53
N SER A 299 -10.34 -0.31 -11.25
CA SER A 299 -9.76 0.94 -10.74
C SER A 299 -8.24 0.80 -10.58
N ILE A 300 -7.52 1.88 -10.84
CA ILE A 300 -6.05 1.95 -10.80
C ILE A 300 -5.62 3.04 -9.81
N ALA A 301 -4.77 2.66 -8.85
CA ALA A 301 -4.15 3.54 -7.87
C ALA A 301 -2.62 3.47 -7.97
N PHE A 302 -1.98 4.62 -8.10
CA PHE A 302 -0.52 4.77 -8.05
C PHE A 302 -0.13 5.74 -6.94
N GLN A 303 0.74 5.29 -6.03
CA GLN A 303 1.30 6.14 -4.98
C GLN A 303 2.83 6.05 -5.00
N ASN A 304 3.49 7.20 -5.12
CA ASN A 304 4.94 7.30 -5.12
C ASN A 304 5.37 8.36 -4.11
N GLN A 305 6.10 7.95 -3.08
CA GLN A 305 6.58 8.81 -2.00
C GLN A 305 8.10 8.75 -1.89
N ASP A 306 8.78 9.88 -2.10
CA ASP A 306 10.25 10.02 -2.01
C ASP A 306 10.63 11.12 -1.02
N GLY A 307 10.98 10.74 0.20
CA GLY A 307 11.24 11.72 1.27
C GLY A 307 10.98 11.19 2.67
N GLY A 308 10.62 12.07 3.61
CA GLY A 308 10.32 11.70 4.99
C GLY A 308 9.00 12.28 5.50
N ASP A 309 8.29 11.56 6.35
CA ASP A 309 7.00 11.98 6.92
C ASP A 309 5.95 12.30 5.84
N LEU A 310 5.92 11.50 4.77
CA LEU A 310 4.94 11.66 3.68
C LEU A 310 3.71 10.80 3.95
N ASP A 311 2.52 11.36 3.76
CA ASP A 311 1.23 10.68 3.92
C ASP A 311 0.44 10.75 2.59
N ALA A 312 0.16 9.58 2.00
CA ALA A 312 -0.59 9.46 0.75
C ALA A 312 -1.74 8.45 0.95
N GLU A 313 -2.95 8.94 0.79
CA GLU A 313 -4.18 8.18 0.97
C GLU A 313 -5.05 8.33 -0.29
N THR A 314 -5.39 7.20 -0.92
CA THR A 314 -6.32 7.15 -2.03
C THR A 314 -7.44 6.15 -1.75
N HIS A 315 -8.67 6.63 -1.93
CA HIS A 315 -9.89 5.85 -1.82
C HIS A 315 -10.64 5.91 -3.13
N GLN A 316 -10.85 4.75 -3.76
CA GLN A 316 -11.60 4.65 -5.00
C GLN A 316 -12.77 3.69 -4.78
N TYR A 317 -13.98 4.11 -5.16
CA TYR A 317 -15.15 3.23 -5.17
C TYR A 317 -15.86 3.32 -6.52
N GLY A 318 -16.43 2.21 -6.99
CA GLY A 318 -16.97 2.10 -8.36
C GLY A 318 -15.93 1.71 -9.41
N ASP A 319 -16.15 2.11 -10.66
CA ASP A 319 -15.52 1.48 -11.82
C ASP A 319 -14.52 2.41 -12.56
N GLU A 320 -13.42 1.82 -13.06
CA GLU A 320 -12.41 2.46 -13.92
C GLU A 320 -11.80 3.78 -13.40
N ASN A 321 -11.79 4.00 -12.08
CA ASN A 321 -11.20 5.20 -11.51
C ASN A 321 -9.66 5.16 -11.60
N TYR A 322 -9.04 6.30 -11.85
CA TYR A 322 -7.59 6.47 -11.86
C TYR A 322 -7.17 7.50 -10.82
N SER A 323 -6.32 7.09 -9.88
CA SER A 323 -5.68 7.97 -8.91
C SER A 323 -4.15 7.85 -8.98
N GLU A 324 -3.48 9.00 -8.94
CA GLU A 324 -2.03 9.08 -8.90
C GLU A 324 -1.59 10.13 -7.89
N GLN A 325 -0.79 9.72 -6.91
CA GLN A 325 -0.23 10.61 -5.89
C GLN A 325 1.30 10.51 -5.90
N ASN A 326 1.95 11.60 -6.31
CA ASN A 326 3.40 11.74 -6.31
C ASN A 326 3.81 12.76 -5.24
N GLN A 327 4.45 12.31 -4.17
CA GLN A 327 4.97 13.17 -3.12
C GLN A 327 6.48 13.08 -3.05
N SER A 328 7.15 14.24 -2.96
CA SER A 328 8.57 14.31 -2.64
C SER A 328 8.86 15.40 -1.62
N GLY A 329 9.81 15.17 -0.72
CA GLY A 329 10.22 16.16 0.28
C GLY A 329 9.91 15.72 1.72
N TYR A 330 9.36 16.62 2.54
CA TYR A 330 9.14 16.35 3.96
C TYR A 330 7.76 16.80 4.45
N GLY A 331 7.00 15.93 5.11
CA GLY A 331 5.76 16.31 5.81
C GLY A 331 4.56 16.61 4.92
N ASN A 332 4.52 16.12 3.68
CA ASN A 332 3.39 16.38 2.76
C ASN A 332 2.26 15.37 2.96
N ASP A 333 1.02 15.83 2.82
CA ASP A 333 -0.20 15.05 2.96
C ASP A 333 -1.04 15.15 1.67
N ALA A 334 -1.32 14.01 1.04
CA ALA A 334 -2.06 13.87 -0.20
C ALA A 334 -3.25 12.94 0.05
N PHE A 335 -4.46 13.45 -0.20
CA PHE A 335 -5.70 12.71 -0.05
C PHE A 335 -6.53 12.79 -1.32
N ILE A 336 -6.86 11.64 -1.91
CA ILE A 336 -7.81 11.51 -3.02
C ILE A 336 -8.96 10.60 -2.56
N VAL A 337 -10.19 11.07 -2.76
CA VAL A 337 -11.38 10.22 -2.72
C VAL A 337 -12.14 10.33 -4.04
N GLN A 338 -12.37 9.20 -4.70
CA GLN A 338 -13.04 9.10 -5.99
C GLN A 338 -14.20 8.13 -5.91
N ASN A 339 -15.35 8.67 -6.29
CA ASN A 339 -16.60 8.02 -6.61
C ASN A 339 -17.26 7.15 -5.56
N THR A 340 -18.59 7.25 -5.60
CA THR A 340 -19.56 6.29 -5.08
C THR A 340 -20.41 5.72 -6.23
N TYR A 341 -20.55 6.46 -7.35
CA TYR A 341 -21.53 6.22 -8.43
C TYR A 341 -21.08 6.54 -9.86
N GLY A 342 -19.81 6.90 -10.09
CA GLY A 342 -19.33 7.28 -11.42
C GLY A 342 -18.25 6.34 -11.95
N ASP A 343 -18.11 6.36 -13.27
CA ASP A 343 -17.06 5.62 -13.99
C ASP A 343 -15.96 6.59 -14.44
N GLY A 344 -14.71 6.15 -14.43
CA GLY A 344 -13.63 6.81 -15.18
C GLY A 344 -13.16 8.17 -14.64
N ASN A 345 -13.26 8.43 -13.33
CA ASN A 345 -12.67 9.65 -12.76
C ASN A 345 -11.15 9.59 -12.80
N TYR A 346 -10.52 10.73 -13.13
CA TYR A 346 -9.08 10.90 -13.14
C TYR A 346 -8.68 11.92 -12.07
N GLY A 347 -7.84 11.51 -11.14
CA GLY A 347 -7.34 12.33 -10.04
C GLY A 347 -5.84 12.21 -9.95
N ARG A 348 -5.13 13.33 -10.07
CA ARG A 348 -3.67 13.35 -9.88
C ARG A 348 -3.25 14.44 -8.91
N GLN A 349 -2.37 14.08 -7.98
CA GLN A 349 -1.76 14.99 -7.02
C GLN A 349 -0.24 14.91 -7.10
N ASP A 350 0.43 16.03 -7.38
CA ASP A 350 1.89 16.13 -7.37
C ASP A 350 2.32 17.16 -6.31
N GLN A 351 3.01 16.72 -5.25
CA GLN A 351 3.49 17.58 -4.15
C GLN A 351 5.02 17.49 -4.03
N LEU A 352 5.72 18.54 -4.45
CA LEU A 352 7.19 18.55 -4.52
C LEU A 352 7.87 19.39 -3.42
N GLY A 353 7.12 19.78 -2.38
CA GLY A 353 7.51 20.75 -1.35
C GLY A 353 7.68 20.18 0.06
N THR A 354 7.51 21.02 1.09
CA THR A 354 7.41 20.55 2.49
C THR A 354 6.11 21.03 3.14
N GLN A 355 5.56 20.23 4.07
CA GLN A 355 4.36 20.56 4.86
C GLN A 355 3.15 21.02 4.03
N SER A 356 2.98 20.49 2.81
CA SER A 356 1.87 20.87 1.93
C SER A 356 0.75 19.83 1.97
N ASN A 357 -0.50 20.29 1.93
CA ASN A 357 -1.70 19.44 1.97
C ASN A 357 -2.50 19.60 0.67
N ALA A 358 -2.82 18.49 0.02
CA ALA A 358 -3.65 18.43 -1.18
C ALA A 358 -4.77 17.44 -0.95
N THR A 359 -6.00 17.92 -1.04
CA THR A 359 -7.20 17.13 -0.84
C THR A 359 -8.08 17.25 -2.08
N LEU A 360 -8.50 16.11 -2.63
CA LEU A 360 -9.36 16.02 -3.81
C LEU A 360 -10.52 15.06 -3.55
N GLY A 361 -11.75 15.53 -3.75
CA GLY A 361 -12.94 14.69 -3.80
C GLY A 361 -13.60 14.76 -5.18
N GLN A 362 -13.78 13.64 -5.86
CA GLN A 362 -14.49 13.55 -7.14
C GLN A 362 -15.66 12.58 -7.03
N PHE A 363 -16.88 13.07 -7.25
CA PHE A 363 -18.12 12.31 -7.13
C PHE A 363 -18.95 12.48 -8.42
N GLY A 364 -19.16 11.41 -9.17
CA GLY A 364 -19.83 11.40 -10.48
C GLY A 364 -18.89 10.94 -11.61
N THR A 365 -19.29 11.09 -12.87
CA THR A 365 -18.65 10.36 -14.00
C THR A 365 -17.63 11.21 -14.76
N GLY A 366 -16.48 10.65 -15.12
CA GLY A 366 -15.54 11.26 -16.07
C GLY A 366 -14.88 12.57 -15.61
N ASN A 367 -14.96 12.92 -14.33
CA ASN A 367 -14.32 14.12 -13.80
C ASN A 367 -12.79 13.98 -13.85
N LYS A 368 -12.11 15.05 -14.26
CA LYS A 368 -10.65 15.11 -14.27
C LYS A 368 -10.15 16.23 -13.37
N ALA A 369 -9.30 15.89 -12.43
CA ALA A 369 -8.62 16.84 -11.56
C ALA A 369 -7.13 16.59 -11.52
N TRP A 370 -6.35 17.65 -11.68
CA TRP A 370 -4.91 17.64 -11.43
C TRP A 370 -4.57 18.76 -10.45
N GLN A 371 -4.01 18.38 -9.31
CA GLN A 371 -3.52 19.31 -8.30
C GLN A 371 -1.99 19.20 -8.21
N ARG A 372 -1.29 20.27 -8.56
CA ARG A 372 0.16 20.36 -8.45
C ARG A 372 0.56 21.44 -7.46
N GLN A 373 1.29 21.05 -6.42
CA GLN A 373 1.96 21.95 -5.48
C GLN A 373 3.47 21.85 -5.71
N GLY A 374 4.06 22.94 -6.24
CA GLY A 374 5.48 23.01 -6.60
C GLY A 374 6.42 23.20 -5.42
N LEU A 375 7.62 23.72 -5.70
CA LEU A 375 8.65 24.00 -4.68
C LEU A 375 8.18 25.12 -3.75
N GLY A 376 7.89 24.78 -2.49
CA GLY A 376 7.48 25.71 -1.45
C GLY A 376 6.97 25.01 -0.19
N ASN A 377 6.65 25.79 0.84
CA ASN A 377 6.24 25.31 2.16
C ASN A 377 4.78 25.71 2.46
N ASN A 378 4.04 24.86 3.17
CA ASN A 378 2.70 25.15 3.71
C ASN A 378 1.65 25.53 2.66
N ASN A 379 1.65 24.89 1.48
CA ASN A 379 0.58 25.09 0.51
C ASN A 379 -0.62 24.21 0.85
N GLN A 380 -1.83 24.74 0.72
CA GLN A 380 -3.07 24.00 0.92
C GLN A 380 -3.96 24.14 -0.30
N VAL A 381 -4.34 23.01 -0.89
CA VAL A 381 -5.37 22.94 -1.93
C VAL A 381 -6.42 21.93 -1.53
N THR A 382 -7.69 22.36 -1.56
CA THR A 382 -8.81 21.45 -1.39
C THR A 382 -9.76 21.64 -2.54
N SER A 383 -10.22 20.54 -3.14
CA SER A 383 -11.09 20.61 -4.31
C SER A 383 -12.15 19.53 -4.32
N THR A 384 -13.37 19.92 -4.74
CA THR A 384 -14.49 19.01 -4.94
C THR A 384 -15.05 19.14 -6.34
N GLN A 385 -15.31 18.00 -6.98
CA GLN A 385 -16.04 17.91 -8.24
C GLN A 385 -17.24 16.98 -8.03
N VAL A 386 -18.45 17.50 -8.14
CA VAL A 386 -19.71 16.75 -8.05
C VAL A 386 -20.45 16.85 -9.39
N GLY A 387 -20.72 15.73 -10.04
CA GLY A 387 -21.39 15.67 -11.34
C GLY A 387 -20.51 15.06 -12.43
N ASP A 388 -20.67 15.48 -13.69
CA ASP A 388 -20.11 14.77 -14.85
C ASP A 388 -19.14 15.65 -15.68
N ASP A 389 -18.05 15.05 -16.18
CA ASP A 389 -17.08 15.66 -17.09
C ASP A 389 -16.48 17.00 -16.60
N ASN A 390 -16.42 17.25 -15.29
CA ASN A 390 -15.80 18.48 -14.78
C ASN A 390 -14.27 18.39 -14.88
N LEU A 391 -13.65 19.50 -15.30
CA LEU A 391 -12.21 19.64 -15.48
C LEU A 391 -11.68 20.63 -14.45
N LEU A 392 -10.73 20.20 -13.65
CA LEU A 392 -10.04 21.01 -12.66
C LEU A 392 -8.53 20.88 -12.82
N ASN A 393 -7.84 22.00 -12.91
CA ASN A 393 -6.40 22.04 -12.84
C ASN A 393 -5.95 23.15 -11.88
N THR A 394 -5.20 22.79 -10.84
CA THR A 394 -4.68 23.73 -9.85
C THR A 394 -3.16 23.64 -9.77
N TYR A 395 -2.47 24.76 -9.96
CA TYR A 395 -1.04 24.93 -9.77
C TYR A 395 -0.78 25.92 -8.63
N GLN A 396 -0.05 25.49 -7.60
CA GLN A 396 0.43 26.36 -6.53
C GLN A 396 1.96 26.28 -6.43
N ASP A 397 2.65 27.36 -6.79
CA ASP A 397 4.11 27.49 -6.63
C ASP A 397 4.43 28.55 -5.54
N GLY A 398 5.43 28.31 -4.69
CA GLY A 398 5.82 29.22 -3.60
C GLY A 398 5.23 28.84 -2.23
N ASP A 399 5.33 29.73 -1.24
CA ASP A 399 4.99 29.43 0.16
C ASP A 399 3.64 30.02 0.60
N ASN A 400 2.85 29.24 1.35
CA ASN A 400 1.57 29.63 1.95
C ASN A 400 0.45 30.00 0.95
N ASN A 401 0.35 29.30 -0.18
CA ASN A 401 -0.83 29.43 -1.05
C ASN A 401 -2.03 28.66 -0.48
N PHE A 402 -3.22 29.23 -0.62
CA PHE A 402 -4.49 28.60 -0.23
C PHE A 402 -5.46 28.60 -1.40
N GLY A 403 -5.90 27.42 -1.83
CA GLY A 403 -6.81 27.26 -2.96
C GLY A 403 -8.01 26.39 -2.58
N THR A 404 -9.20 26.88 -2.84
CA THR A 404 -10.42 26.06 -2.75
C THR A 404 -11.13 26.07 -4.10
N THR A 405 -11.50 24.90 -4.61
CA THR A 405 -12.32 24.82 -5.81
C THR A 405 -13.49 23.87 -5.61
N MET A 406 -14.67 24.29 -6.04
CA MET A 406 -15.91 23.50 -6.01
C MET A 406 -16.55 23.60 -7.38
N GLN A 407 -16.80 22.45 -8.00
CA GLN A 407 -17.52 22.35 -9.27
C GLN A 407 -18.69 21.39 -9.11
N ASN A 408 -19.91 21.92 -9.17
CA ASN A 408 -21.14 21.15 -9.13
C ASN A 408 -21.88 21.25 -10.47
N GLY A 409 -22.07 20.12 -11.15
CA GLY A 409 -22.81 20.02 -12.40
C GLY A 409 -22.00 19.37 -13.51
N THR A 410 -22.17 19.83 -14.76
CA THR A 410 -21.67 19.12 -15.94
C THR A 410 -20.71 19.96 -16.76
N ALA A 411 -19.57 19.40 -17.15
CA ALA A 411 -18.60 20.03 -18.05
C ALA A 411 -18.11 21.41 -17.60
N ASN A 412 -18.03 21.65 -16.28
CA ASN A 412 -17.41 22.86 -15.76
C ASN A 412 -15.89 22.76 -15.86
N ALA A 413 -15.21 23.87 -16.13
CA ALA A 413 -13.75 23.93 -16.24
C ALA A 413 -13.18 25.01 -15.31
N ALA A 414 -12.17 24.65 -14.51
CA ALA A 414 -11.47 25.55 -13.62
C ALA A 414 -9.96 25.36 -13.75
N LEU A 415 -9.26 26.45 -14.02
CA LEU A 415 -7.80 26.56 -13.96
C LEU A 415 -7.44 27.58 -12.89
N LEU A 416 -6.68 27.16 -11.88
CA LEU A 416 -6.18 28.00 -10.81
C LEU A 416 -4.66 27.93 -10.76
N VAL A 417 -3.98 29.02 -11.12
CA VAL A 417 -2.52 29.16 -11.03
C VAL A 417 -2.19 30.23 -10.01
N GLN A 418 -1.55 29.85 -8.90
CA GLN A 418 -1.12 30.75 -7.84
C GLN A 418 0.39 30.65 -7.64
N ARG A 419 1.08 31.79 -7.67
CA ARG A 419 2.52 31.87 -7.39
C ARG A 419 2.81 32.86 -6.27
N GLY A 420 3.09 32.36 -5.05
CA GLY A 420 3.36 33.19 -3.88
C GLY A 420 2.65 32.71 -2.61
N GLY A 421 2.06 33.63 -1.85
CA GLY A 421 1.19 33.33 -0.70
C GLY A 421 -0.23 33.82 -0.97
N HIS A 422 -0.77 33.45 -2.13
CA HIS A 422 -2.06 33.94 -2.60
C HIS A 422 -3.20 33.04 -2.15
N SER A 423 -4.40 33.59 -2.11
CA SER A 423 -5.62 32.82 -1.90
C SER A 423 -6.70 33.12 -2.95
N TYR A 424 -7.43 32.07 -3.33
CA TYR A 424 -8.56 32.17 -4.24
C TYR A 424 -9.54 31.03 -4.00
N SER A 425 -10.83 31.29 -4.23
CA SER A 425 -11.89 30.29 -4.19
C SER A 425 -12.66 30.31 -5.50
N ILE A 426 -12.84 29.15 -6.13
CA ILE A 426 -13.67 28.96 -7.33
C ILE A 426 -14.90 28.15 -6.90
N GLU A 427 -16.09 28.64 -7.23
CA GLU A 427 -17.36 27.94 -7.06
C GLU A 427 -18.11 28.00 -8.39
N GLN A 428 -18.46 26.84 -8.95
CA GLN A 428 -19.15 26.73 -10.23
C GLN A 428 -20.33 25.79 -10.10
N ASP A 429 -21.54 26.35 -10.18
CA ASP A 429 -22.80 25.58 -10.21
C ASP A 429 -23.40 25.61 -11.62
N GLY A 430 -23.73 24.45 -12.18
CA GLY A 430 -24.44 24.31 -13.45
C GLY A 430 -23.61 23.67 -14.56
N THR A 431 -23.85 24.08 -15.81
CA THR A 431 -23.28 23.41 -16.99
C THR A 431 -22.36 24.34 -17.77
N GLY A 432 -21.14 23.88 -18.06
CA GLY A 432 -20.22 24.56 -18.98
C GLY A 432 -19.59 25.84 -18.43
N ASN A 433 -19.59 26.04 -17.10
CA ASN A 433 -18.95 27.21 -16.50
C ASN A 433 -17.43 27.12 -16.68
N GLN A 434 -16.76 28.26 -16.89
CA GLN A 434 -15.31 28.32 -17.05
C GLN A 434 -14.70 29.38 -16.14
N ALA A 435 -13.58 29.02 -15.50
CA ALA A 435 -12.82 29.90 -14.62
C ALA A 435 -11.32 29.72 -14.93
N ASP A 436 -10.62 30.81 -15.25
CA ASP A 436 -9.18 30.84 -15.48
C ASP A 436 -8.57 31.94 -14.60
N ILE A 437 -7.87 31.51 -13.56
CA ILE A 437 -7.34 32.37 -12.50
C ILE A 437 -5.82 32.27 -12.54
N LEU A 438 -5.17 33.41 -12.76
CA LEU A 438 -3.72 33.55 -12.67
C LEU A 438 -3.37 34.63 -11.62
N GLN A 439 -2.87 34.21 -10.46
CA GLN A 439 -2.42 35.09 -9.38
C GLN A 439 -0.90 35.04 -9.26
N LEU A 440 -0.27 36.20 -9.51
CA LEU A 440 1.18 36.36 -9.47
C LEU A 440 1.59 37.45 -8.47
N GLY A 441 2.80 37.33 -7.93
CA GLY A 441 3.40 38.39 -7.11
C GLY A 441 3.79 39.65 -7.91
N PRO A 442 4.34 40.68 -7.24
CA PRO A 442 4.66 41.98 -7.87
C PRO A 442 5.64 41.93 -9.06
N ASN A 443 6.40 40.83 -9.18
CA ASN A 443 7.37 40.59 -10.25
C ASN A 443 6.90 39.55 -11.29
N GLY A 444 5.64 39.11 -11.22
CA GLY A 444 5.08 38.13 -12.14
C GLY A 444 4.95 38.66 -13.56
N ASN A 445 4.97 37.74 -14.53
CA ASN A 445 4.85 38.01 -15.94
C ASN A 445 3.75 37.14 -16.58
N PHE A 446 2.63 37.79 -16.93
CA PHE A 446 1.48 37.13 -17.56
C PHE A 446 1.81 36.36 -18.86
N ASN A 447 2.89 36.71 -19.57
CA ASN A 447 3.25 36.05 -20.82
C ASN A 447 4.06 34.75 -20.63
N THR A 448 4.68 34.56 -19.47
CA THR A 448 5.56 33.41 -19.20
C THR A 448 5.11 32.57 -18.01
N ASP A 449 4.21 33.12 -17.20
CA ASP A 449 3.74 32.49 -15.97
C ASP A 449 2.36 31.85 -16.10
N GLY A 450 1.68 32.07 -17.23
CA GLY A 450 0.47 31.35 -17.60
C GLY A 450 0.78 29.87 -17.84
N ILE A 451 -0.09 29.01 -17.34
CA ILE A 451 -0.06 27.57 -17.58
C ILE A 451 -1.36 27.23 -18.30
N GLU A 452 -1.30 26.39 -19.33
CA GLU A 452 -2.51 25.92 -20.01
C GLU A 452 -3.19 24.82 -19.20
N CYS A 453 -4.51 24.74 -19.26
CA CYS A 453 -5.23 23.64 -18.64
C CYS A 453 -5.02 22.36 -19.47
N SER A 454 -4.07 21.53 -19.04
CA SER A 454 -3.78 20.22 -19.64
C SER A 454 -3.81 19.13 -18.58
N PHE A 455 -4.03 17.88 -18.98
CA PHE A 455 -3.94 16.71 -18.11
C PHE A 455 -2.88 15.78 -18.68
N GLU A 456 -2.06 15.20 -17.81
CA GLU A 456 -1.13 14.16 -18.23
C GLU A 456 -1.87 12.85 -18.46
N ASP A 457 -1.38 12.05 -19.41
CA ASP A 457 -1.93 10.72 -19.65
C ASP A 457 -1.65 9.82 -18.43
N PRO A 458 -2.58 8.93 -18.05
CA PRO A 458 -2.37 7.91 -17.03
C PRO A 458 -1.08 7.12 -17.27
N ILE A 459 -0.37 6.78 -16.19
CA ILE A 459 0.76 5.86 -16.28
C ILE A 459 0.22 4.49 -16.69
N PRO A 460 0.74 3.87 -17.76
CA PRO A 460 0.30 2.54 -18.15
C PRO A 460 0.70 1.53 -17.08
N TRP A 461 -0.27 0.71 -16.67
CA TRP A 461 -0.01 -0.38 -15.73
C TRP A 461 1.01 -1.37 -16.31
N THR A 462 2.03 -1.68 -15.52
CA THR A 462 2.98 -2.75 -15.85
C THR A 462 2.65 -3.96 -14.99
N PRO A 463 2.23 -5.10 -15.59
CA PRO A 463 1.87 -6.29 -14.83
C PRO A 463 3.01 -6.78 -13.92
N ILE A 464 2.65 -7.11 -12.69
CA ILE A 464 3.46 -7.78 -11.70
C ILE A 464 3.74 -9.19 -12.21
N ASN A 465 5.03 -9.53 -12.26
CA ASN A 465 5.43 -10.86 -12.68
C ASN A 465 4.92 -11.91 -11.68
N GLY A 466 4.19 -12.90 -12.18
CA GLY A 466 3.66 -14.00 -11.39
C GLY A 466 4.73 -14.91 -10.77
N VAL A 467 4.26 -15.79 -9.88
CA VAL A 467 5.05 -16.84 -9.23
C VAL A 467 5.27 -18.00 -10.18
N ASN A 468 6.53 -18.33 -10.46
CA ASN A 468 6.87 -19.45 -11.34
C ASN A 468 6.41 -20.80 -10.75
N ASN A 469 5.81 -21.64 -11.58
CA ASN A 469 5.50 -23.02 -11.23
C ASN A 469 6.76 -23.82 -10.96
N PHE A 470 6.67 -24.80 -10.06
CA PHE A 470 7.68 -25.82 -9.89
C PHE A 470 7.05 -27.20 -9.73
N ASN A 471 7.84 -28.22 -10.06
CA ASN A 471 7.54 -29.60 -9.70
C ASN A 471 8.63 -30.09 -8.73
N LEU A 472 8.27 -31.02 -7.86
CA LEU A 472 9.22 -31.76 -7.05
C LEU A 472 9.34 -33.16 -7.63
N ASP A 473 10.55 -33.50 -8.07
CA ASP A 473 10.86 -34.88 -8.49
C ASP A 473 10.56 -35.86 -7.36
N ASP A 474 10.13 -37.06 -7.73
CA ASP A 474 9.89 -38.15 -6.80
C ASP A 474 11.16 -38.51 -6.05
N ILE A 475 10.99 -38.89 -4.78
CA ILE A 475 12.11 -39.37 -3.99
C ILE A 475 12.38 -40.81 -4.43
N CYS A 476 13.61 -41.09 -4.83
CA CYS A 476 14.06 -42.43 -5.22
C CYS A 476 13.31 -43.00 -6.45
N ASP A 477 13.38 -42.28 -7.58
CA ASP A 477 12.78 -42.70 -8.83
C ASP A 477 13.36 -44.05 -9.31
N GLY A 478 12.53 -45.11 -9.35
CA GLY A 478 12.91 -46.48 -9.75
C GLY A 478 13.33 -47.45 -8.63
N CYS A 479 13.00 -47.18 -7.36
CA CYS A 479 13.23 -48.12 -6.24
C CYS A 479 12.13 -49.18 -6.05
#